data_AF-A0A9D1P3Y7-F1
#
_entry.id   AF-A0A9D1P3Y7-F1
#
_cell.length_a   1.000
_cell.length_b   1.000
_cell.length_c   1.000
_cell.angle_alpha   90.00
_cell.angle_beta   90.00
_cell.angle_gamma   90.00
#
_symmetry.space_group_name_H-M   'P 1'
#
loop_
_entity.id
_entity.type
_entity.pdbx_description
1 polymer ?
#
loop_
_entity_poly.entity_id
_entity_poly.type
_entity_poly.pdbx_seq_one_letter_code
_entity_poly.pdbx_strand_id
1 'polypeptide(L)'
;MKKARRFVTGLLFGAGLALSFAPGLGNLRNQQHQEQILSTYESAEASMEAGEAETERKQAEFYNEWLYGLRNGAGIARAGQAENLQEYESLLNMTGTGMMGSLEIPRIDVDLPIYHGTSQEVLAAGVGHLEGSSLPVGGTGTRCVLTGHRGLPGSRLFTRLDELREGDLLFLRILGEVLAYRVSEIAVIEPEDVERLRLEEGQDLLSLVTCTPYGINTERLVVTGTRVPYSQALYEGEEPGIPSIRELLFAALPFLFSGAAAGIWIKKHRAGGKGKEVQKRTCIKGKERNIEKAGG
;
A
#
# COMPACT_ATOMS: atom_id res chain seq x y z
N MET A 1 34.44 -29.84 17.67
CA MET A 1 34.34 -28.37 17.46
C MET A 1 33.94 -27.95 16.02
N LYS A 2 34.66 -28.35 14.96
CA LYS A 2 34.38 -27.90 13.57
C LYS A 2 32.99 -28.31 13.01
N LYS A 3 32.45 -29.48 13.39
CA LYS A 3 31.09 -29.92 12.98
C LYS A 3 29.98 -29.09 13.65
N ALA A 4 30.06 -28.90 14.97
CA ALA A 4 29.11 -28.08 15.73
C ALA A 4 29.07 -26.63 15.22
N ARG A 5 30.24 -26.02 14.97
CA ARG A 5 30.31 -24.67 14.39
C ARG A 5 29.65 -24.57 13.01
N ARG A 6 29.76 -25.60 12.17
CA ARG A 6 29.10 -25.65 10.85
C ARG A 6 27.58 -25.80 10.95
N PHE A 7 27.12 -26.58 11.93
CA PHE A 7 25.69 -26.74 12.20
C PHE A 7 25.06 -25.43 12.67
N VAL A 8 25.67 -24.76 13.67
CA VAL A 8 25.21 -23.46 14.17
C VAL A 8 25.18 -22.39 13.07
N THR A 9 26.23 -22.31 12.23
CA THR A 9 26.22 -21.36 11.10
C THR A 9 25.13 -21.65 10.07
N GLY A 10 24.81 -22.93 9.84
CA GLY A 10 23.72 -23.31 8.93
C GLY A 10 22.35 -22.92 9.48
N LEU A 11 22.17 -23.07 10.80
CA LEU A 11 20.93 -22.72 11.49
C LEU A 11 20.70 -21.20 11.50
N LEU A 12 21.74 -20.41 11.82
CA LEU A 12 21.69 -18.94 11.75
C LEU A 12 21.40 -18.45 10.32
N PHE A 13 22.00 -19.08 9.31
CA PHE A 13 21.73 -18.74 7.92
C PHE A 13 20.29 -19.06 7.52
N GLY A 14 19.77 -20.25 7.89
CA GLY A 14 18.38 -20.62 7.63
C GLY A 14 17.38 -19.69 8.32
N ALA A 15 17.66 -19.27 9.55
CA ALA A 15 16.84 -18.30 10.27
C ALA A 15 16.86 -16.92 9.59
N GLY A 16 18.03 -16.43 9.17
CA GLY A 16 18.15 -15.17 8.42
C GLY A 16 17.42 -15.21 7.08
N LEU A 17 17.49 -16.35 6.37
CA LEU A 17 16.75 -16.54 5.12
C LEU A 17 15.23 -16.52 5.37
N ALA A 18 14.73 -17.25 6.36
CA ALA A 18 13.31 -17.25 6.70
C ALA A 18 12.80 -15.84 7.06
N LEU A 19 13.58 -15.08 7.84
CA LEU A 19 13.26 -13.69 8.18
C LEU A 19 13.20 -12.78 6.95
N SER A 20 14.04 -13.01 5.93
CA SER A 20 14.05 -12.19 4.71
C SER A 20 12.78 -12.35 3.85
N PHE A 21 12.09 -13.48 3.94
CA PHE A 21 10.82 -13.72 3.24
C PHE A 21 9.59 -13.27 4.03
N ALA A 22 9.72 -13.01 5.34
CA ALA A 22 8.59 -12.69 6.20
C ALA A 22 7.79 -11.44 5.75
N PRO A 23 8.40 -10.32 5.33
CA PRO A 23 7.66 -9.14 4.86
C PRO A 23 6.81 -9.42 3.63
N GLY A 24 7.31 -10.22 2.68
CA GLY A 24 6.58 -10.60 1.46
C GLY A 24 5.36 -11.47 1.75
N LEU A 25 5.51 -12.44 2.66
CA LEU A 25 4.38 -13.27 3.12
C LEU A 25 3.34 -12.46 3.89
N GLY A 26 3.78 -11.51 4.72
CA GLY A 26 2.90 -10.57 5.42
C GLY A 26 2.09 -9.73 4.44
N ASN A 27 2.75 -9.16 3.43
CA ASN A 27 2.07 -8.35 2.40
C ASN A 27 1.05 -9.17 1.61
N LEU A 28 1.38 -10.40 1.22
CA LEU A 28 0.44 -11.26 0.48
C LEU A 28 -0.81 -11.56 1.30
N ARG A 29 -0.64 -11.89 2.58
CA ARG A 29 -1.77 -12.11 3.50
C ARG A 29 -2.61 -10.84 3.67
N ASN A 30 -1.97 -9.68 3.73
CA ASN A 30 -2.66 -8.42 3.88
C ASN A 30 -3.45 -8.04 2.63
N GLN A 31 -2.90 -8.26 1.43
CA GLN A 31 -3.63 -8.07 0.16
C GLN A 31 -4.89 -8.93 0.12
N GLN A 32 -4.77 -10.23 0.44
CA GLN A 32 -5.94 -11.12 0.51
C GLN A 32 -6.99 -10.66 1.53
N HIS A 33 -6.54 -10.14 2.67
CA HIS A 33 -7.45 -9.63 3.68
C HIS A 33 -8.19 -8.37 3.21
N GLN A 34 -7.48 -7.48 2.51
CA GLN A 34 -8.07 -6.26 1.92
C GLN A 34 -9.09 -6.62 0.83
N GLU A 35 -8.78 -7.56 -0.07
CA GLU A 35 -9.73 -8.07 -1.07
C GLU A 35 -11.01 -8.63 -0.42
N GLN A 36 -10.89 -9.35 0.69
CA GLN A 36 -12.06 -9.86 1.43
C GLN A 36 -12.92 -8.74 2.03
N ILE A 37 -12.30 -7.68 2.55
CA ILE A 37 -13.01 -6.51 3.09
C ILE A 37 -13.78 -5.81 1.97
N LEU A 38 -13.12 -5.57 0.83
CA LEU A 38 -13.72 -4.93 -0.34
C LEU A 38 -14.90 -5.76 -0.88
N SER A 39 -14.73 -7.08 -1.04
CA SER A 39 -15.80 -7.97 -1.48
C SER A 39 -16.99 -8.00 -0.52
N THR A 40 -16.74 -7.93 0.80
CA THR A 40 -17.81 -7.86 1.81
C THR A 40 -18.58 -6.54 1.69
N TYR A 41 -17.88 -5.43 1.48
CA TYR A 41 -18.49 -4.12 1.24
C TYR A 41 -19.31 -4.11 -0.05
N GLU A 42 -18.76 -4.58 -1.16
CA GLU A 42 -19.48 -4.71 -2.44
C GLU A 42 -20.75 -5.58 -2.30
N SER A 43 -20.67 -6.66 -1.52
CA SER A 43 -21.83 -7.52 -1.25
C SER A 43 -22.90 -6.81 -0.41
N ALA A 44 -22.49 -6.02 0.58
CA ALA A 44 -23.39 -5.22 1.40
C ALA A 44 -24.09 -4.15 0.56
N GLU A 45 -23.33 -3.44 -0.26
CA GLU A 45 -23.82 -2.43 -1.20
C GLU A 45 -24.80 -3.04 -2.23
N ALA A 46 -24.48 -4.20 -2.80
CA ALA A 46 -25.37 -4.89 -3.73
C ALA A 46 -26.67 -5.39 -3.08
N SER A 47 -26.72 -5.49 -1.74
CA SER A 47 -27.89 -5.92 -0.98
C SER A 47 -28.79 -4.78 -0.49
N MET A 48 -28.39 -3.52 -0.71
CA MET A 48 -29.16 -2.34 -0.31
C MET A 48 -30.53 -2.29 -0.99
N GLU A 49 -31.51 -1.70 -0.30
CA GLU A 49 -32.82 -1.51 -0.90
C GLU A 49 -32.78 -0.43 -2.00
N ALA A 50 -33.68 -0.56 -2.98
CA ALA A 50 -33.77 0.40 -4.08
C ALA A 50 -34.04 1.82 -3.54
N GLY A 51 -33.08 2.73 -3.74
CA GLY A 51 -33.16 4.13 -3.32
C GLY A 51 -32.46 4.44 -1.99
N GLU A 52 -31.98 3.44 -1.26
CA GLU A 52 -31.21 3.63 -0.04
C GLU A 52 -29.83 4.28 -0.35
N ALA A 53 -29.11 3.74 -1.33
CA ALA A 53 -27.84 4.32 -1.79
C ALA A 53 -27.98 5.78 -2.28
N GLU A 54 -29.08 6.08 -2.96
CA GLU A 54 -29.40 7.45 -3.40
C GLU A 54 -29.68 8.38 -2.20
N THR A 55 -30.28 7.85 -1.13
CA THR A 55 -30.57 8.61 0.09
C THR A 55 -29.29 8.90 0.85
N GLU A 56 -28.42 7.90 1.04
CA GLU A 56 -27.08 8.05 1.63
C GLU A 56 -26.24 9.06 0.85
N ARG A 57 -26.23 8.96 -0.49
CA ARG A 57 -25.52 9.91 -1.35
C ARG A 57 -26.01 11.34 -1.17
N LYS A 58 -27.33 11.57 -1.15
CA LYS A 58 -27.90 12.91 -0.92
C LYS A 58 -27.54 13.49 0.44
N GLN A 59 -27.46 12.66 1.47
CA GLN A 59 -27.04 13.10 2.80
C GLN A 59 -25.55 13.50 2.81
N ALA A 60 -24.70 12.72 2.14
CA ALA A 60 -23.28 13.06 1.98
C ALA A 60 -23.06 14.32 1.13
N GLU A 61 -23.81 14.50 0.05
CA GLU A 61 -23.80 15.72 -0.78
C GLU A 61 -24.25 16.94 0.03
N PHE A 62 -25.33 16.82 0.81
CA PHE A 62 -25.81 17.87 1.70
C PHE A 62 -24.76 18.25 2.75
N TYR A 63 -24.08 17.26 3.33
CA TYR A 63 -22.95 17.50 4.24
C TYR A 63 -21.83 18.29 3.56
N ASN A 64 -21.47 17.94 2.33
CA ASN A 64 -20.44 18.65 1.56
C ASN A 64 -20.84 20.10 1.26
N GLU A 65 -22.09 20.36 0.88
CA GLU A 65 -22.60 21.71 0.66
C GLU A 65 -22.62 22.56 1.95
N TRP A 66 -22.98 21.92 3.08
CA TRP A 66 -22.94 22.56 4.39
C TRP A 66 -21.50 22.93 4.78
N LEU A 67 -20.55 22.01 4.61
CA LEU A 67 -19.13 22.22 4.88
C LEU A 67 -18.56 23.36 4.03
N TYR A 68 -18.88 23.39 2.73
CA TYR A 68 -18.47 24.47 1.84
C TYR A 68 -18.97 25.85 2.32
N GLY A 69 -20.25 25.93 2.70
CA GLY A 69 -20.84 27.15 3.24
C GLY A 69 -20.18 27.60 4.55
N LEU A 70 -19.88 26.66 5.44
CA LEU A 70 -19.19 26.94 6.71
C LEU A 70 -17.79 27.54 6.47
N ARG A 71 -17.01 26.95 5.55
CA ARG A 71 -15.63 27.37 5.25
C ARG A 71 -15.54 28.71 4.53
N ASN A 72 -16.55 29.08 3.74
CA ASN A 72 -16.59 30.33 2.97
C ASN A 72 -17.36 31.46 3.67
N GLY A 73 -17.58 31.37 4.99
CA GLY A 73 -18.17 32.45 5.78
C GLY A 73 -19.69 32.58 5.70
N ALA A 74 -20.37 31.68 4.97
CA ALA A 74 -21.83 31.57 4.96
C ALA A 74 -22.38 30.77 6.17
N GLY A 75 -21.51 30.30 7.06
CA GLY A 75 -21.86 29.44 8.20
C GLY A 75 -22.92 30.00 9.15
N ILE A 76 -23.02 31.33 9.31
CA ILE A 76 -24.05 31.96 10.15
C ILE A 76 -25.43 31.88 9.49
N ALA A 77 -25.51 31.91 8.16
CA ALA A 77 -26.78 31.80 7.43
C ALA A 77 -27.33 30.36 7.37
N ARG A 78 -26.48 29.35 7.58
CA ARG A 78 -26.83 27.92 7.53
C ARG A 78 -26.81 27.22 8.89
N ALA A 79 -26.63 27.95 9.98
CA ALA A 79 -26.66 27.39 11.34
C ALA A 79 -27.98 26.64 11.65
N GLY A 80 -29.12 27.09 11.12
CA GLY A 80 -30.41 26.40 11.25
C GLY A 80 -30.55 25.11 10.41
N GLN A 81 -29.62 24.85 9.48
CA GLN A 81 -29.57 23.60 8.71
C GLN A 81 -28.73 22.51 9.39
N ALA A 82 -27.94 22.89 10.41
CA ALA A 82 -27.11 21.95 11.17
C ALA A 82 -27.95 21.04 12.09
N GLU A 83 -29.16 21.44 12.48
CA GLU A 83 -30.05 20.65 13.35
C GLU A 83 -30.48 19.32 12.73
N ASN A 84 -30.45 19.20 11.39
CA ASN A 84 -30.77 17.98 10.64
C ASN A 84 -29.52 17.33 10.01
N LEU A 85 -28.33 17.85 10.29
CA LEU A 85 -27.10 17.26 9.77
C LEU A 85 -26.84 15.95 10.52
N GLN A 86 -26.72 14.86 9.77
CA GLN A 86 -26.27 13.61 10.35
C GLN A 86 -24.87 13.76 10.93
N GLU A 87 -24.60 12.98 11.97
CA GLU A 87 -23.26 12.91 12.53
C GLU A 87 -22.29 12.35 11.48
N TYR A 88 -21.08 12.90 11.43
CA TYR A 88 -20.06 12.51 10.46
C TYR A 88 -19.87 10.98 10.37
N GLU A 89 -19.86 10.29 11.51
CA GLU A 89 -19.65 8.84 11.62
C GLU A 89 -20.83 7.98 11.13
N SER A 90 -22.01 8.57 10.91
CA SER A 90 -23.18 7.84 10.38
C SER A 90 -23.28 7.90 8.86
N LEU A 91 -22.68 8.92 8.23
CA LEU A 91 -22.74 9.12 6.79
C LEU A 91 -21.88 8.09 6.06
N LEU A 92 -22.40 7.46 4.99
CA LEU A 92 -21.65 6.45 4.21
C LEU A 92 -21.16 5.25 5.06
N ASN A 93 -21.86 4.90 6.15
CA ASN A 93 -21.45 3.82 7.07
C ASN A 93 -22.42 2.63 7.03
N MET A 94 -22.66 2.10 5.83
CA MET A 94 -23.70 1.09 5.57
C MET A 94 -23.48 -0.22 6.34
N THR A 95 -22.22 -0.61 6.53
CA THR A 95 -21.85 -1.86 7.22
C THR A 95 -21.74 -1.70 8.73
N GLY A 96 -21.82 -0.47 9.25
CA GLY A 96 -21.52 -0.14 10.64
C GLY A 96 -20.05 -0.34 11.04
N THR A 97 -19.16 -0.62 10.07
CA THR A 97 -17.72 -0.85 10.31
C THR A 97 -16.88 0.43 10.14
N GLY A 98 -17.53 1.55 9.82
CA GLY A 98 -16.87 2.82 9.50
C GLY A 98 -16.26 2.87 8.10
N MET A 99 -16.49 1.87 7.24
CA MET A 99 -15.97 1.86 5.87
C MET A 99 -16.88 2.68 4.95
N MET A 100 -16.32 3.70 4.31
CA MET A 100 -17.01 4.59 3.36
C MET A 100 -17.05 4.02 1.94
N GLY A 101 -16.03 3.24 1.56
CA GLY A 101 -15.87 2.66 0.22
C GLY A 101 -14.41 2.34 -0.06
N SER A 102 -13.94 2.49 -1.30
CA SER A 102 -12.56 2.14 -1.67
C SER A 102 -11.85 3.15 -2.56
N LEU A 103 -10.52 3.16 -2.47
CA LEU A 103 -9.60 3.93 -3.30
C LEU A 103 -8.75 2.96 -4.12
N GLU A 104 -8.78 3.13 -5.44
CA GLU A 104 -7.93 2.41 -6.37
C GLU A 104 -6.98 3.37 -7.10
N ILE A 105 -5.72 2.95 -7.23
CA ILE A 105 -4.69 3.63 -8.01
C ILE A 105 -3.92 2.58 -8.84
N PRO A 106 -4.37 2.28 -10.07
CA PRO A 106 -3.81 1.19 -10.87
C PRO A 106 -2.30 1.30 -11.08
N ARG A 107 -1.81 2.53 -11.33
CA ARG A 107 -0.40 2.84 -11.59
C ARG A 107 0.55 2.28 -10.52
N ILE A 108 0.11 2.21 -9.26
CA ILE A 108 0.95 1.77 -8.14
C ILE A 108 0.42 0.52 -7.43
N ASP A 109 -0.55 -0.18 -8.02
CA ASP A 109 -1.15 -1.42 -7.47
C ASP A 109 -1.72 -1.19 -6.07
N VAL A 110 -2.54 -0.14 -5.94
CA VAL A 110 -3.26 0.21 -4.72
C VAL A 110 -4.75 -0.04 -4.93
N ASP A 111 -5.34 -0.83 -4.04
CA ASP A 111 -6.77 -1.01 -3.89
C ASP A 111 -7.06 -1.16 -2.38
N LEU A 112 -7.60 -0.11 -1.76
CA LEU A 112 -7.66 0.01 -0.31
C LEU A 112 -9.04 0.47 0.19
N PRO A 113 -9.53 -0.06 1.31
CA PRO A 113 -10.72 0.46 1.95
C PRO A 113 -10.47 1.87 2.51
N ILE A 114 -11.49 2.71 2.40
CA ILE A 114 -11.57 4.06 2.99
C ILE A 114 -12.42 3.96 4.25
N TYR A 115 -11.91 4.43 5.37
CA TYR A 115 -12.59 4.47 6.65
C TYR A 115 -12.77 5.89 7.16
N HIS A 116 -13.74 6.07 8.05
CA HIS A 116 -13.90 7.31 8.80
C HIS A 116 -12.69 7.60 9.69
N GLY A 117 -12.22 8.84 9.64
CA GLY A 117 -11.23 9.37 10.57
C GLY A 117 -9.81 8.95 10.23
N THR A 118 -8.87 9.36 11.08
CA THR A 118 -7.43 9.15 10.86
C THR A 118 -6.73 8.63 12.12
N SER A 119 -7.42 7.82 12.91
CA SER A 119 -6.84 7.20 14.10
C SER A 119 -5.75 6.19 13.71
N GLN A 120 -4.91 5.80 14.67
CA GLN A 120 -3.84 4.84 14.41
C GLN A 120 -4.41 3.47 13.98
N GLU A 121 -5.56 3.08 14.54
CA GLU A 121 -6.27 1.86 14.19
C GLU A 121 -6.78 1.90 12.75
N VAL A 122 -7.37 3.04 12.34
CA VAL A 122 -7.86 3.25 10.97
C VAL A 122 -6.71 3.22 9.96
N LEU A 123 -5.62 3.96 10.22
CA LEU A 123 -4.47 4.02 9.31
C LEU A 123 -3.66 2.72 9.27
N ALA A 124 -3.86 1.83 10.24
CA ALA A 124 -3.34 0.46 10.19
C ALA A 124 -4.23 -0.48 9.36
N ALA A 125 -5.54 -0.22 9.30
CA ALA A 125 -6.51 -1.04 8.55
C ALA A 125 -6.62 -0.66 7.07
N GLY A 126 -6.43 0.62 6.72
CA GLY A 126 -6.58 1.11 5.35
C GLY A 126 -6.26 2.58 5.20
N VAL A 127 -7.07 3.27 4.40
CA VAL A 127 -6.99 4.71 4.17
C VAL A 127 -8.01 5.40 5.08
N GLY A 128 -7.59 6.45 5.78
CA GLY A 128 -8.44 7.24 6.65
C GLY A 128 -8.92 8.53 5.98
N HIS A 129 -10.22 8.78 5.99
CA HIS A 129 -10.81 10.05 5.58
C HIS A 129 -10.55 11.13 6.65
N LEU A 130 -10.03 12.28 6.24
CA LEU A 130 -9.79 13.40 7.15
C LEU A 130 -11.11 14.09 7.51
N GLU A 131 -11.51 13.98 8.78
CA GLU A 131 -12.69 14.66 9.31
C GLU A 131 -12.59 16.18 9.08
N GLY A 132 -13.70 16.78 8.63
CA GLY A 132 -13.76 18.20 8.27
C GLY A 132 -13.25 18.54 6.87
N SER A 133 -12.90 17.52 6.06
CA SER A 133 -12.84 17.58 4.60
C SER A 133 -14.13 17.04 3.96
N SER A 134 -14.30 17.22 2.65
CA SER A 134 -15.51 16.74 1.96
C SER A 134 -15.57 15.22 1.90
N LEU A 135 -16.74 14.65 2.17
CA LEU A 135 -17.00 13.22 2.00
C LEU A 135 -16.76 12.78 0.55
N PRO A 136 -16.35 11.52 0.32
CA PRO A 136 -15.86 11.03 -0.96
C PRO A 136 -16.94 10.83 -2.04
N VAL A 137 -18.02 11.61 -2.05
CA VAL A 137 -19.06 11.60 -3.11
C VAL A 137 -18.79 12.63 -4.23
N GLY A 138 -17.76 13.46 -4.06
CA GLY A 138 -17.40 14.53 -4.99
C GLY A 138 -18.40 15.69 -5.00
N GLY A 139 -18.42 16.43 -6.10
CA GLY A 139 -19.28 17.60 -6.30
C GLY A 139 -18.49 18.91 -6.43
N THR A 140 -19.12 19.91 -7.04
CA THR A 140 -18.47 21.22 -7.26
C THR A 140 -18.19 21.92 -5.94
N GLY A 141 -16.98 22.46 -5.77
CA GLY A 141 -16.54 23.10 -4.54
C GLY A 141 -16.12 22.11 -3.44
N THR A 142 -15.89 20.84 -3.77
CA THR A 142 -15.50 19.82 -2.78
C THR A 142 -14.02 19.49 -2.85
N ARG A 143 -13.45 19.12 -1.70
CA ARG A 143 -12.13 18.50 -1.61
C ARG A 143 -12.16 17.39 -0.59
N CYS A 144 -12.10 16.15 -1.07
CA CYS A 144 -11.93 14.98 -0.22
C CYS A 144 -10.46 14.79 0.11
N VAL A 145 -10.12 14.62 1.40
CA VAL A 145 -8.75 14.39 1.83
C VAL A 145 -8.64 12.99 2.44
N LEU A 146 -7.83 12.15 1.81
CA LEU A 146 -7.58 10.78 2.23
C LEU A 146 -6.14 10.64 2.71
N THR A 147 -5.97 10.02 3.86
CA THR A 147 -4.68 9.88 4.54
C THR A 147 -4.29 8.42 4.65
N GLY A 148 -3.00 8.12 4.51
CA GLY A 148 -2.49 6.76 4.62
C GLY A 148 -1.07 6.73 5.12
N HIS A 149 -0.69 5.66 5.83
CA HIS A 149 0.69 5.48 6.26
C HIS A 149 1.64 5.23 5.08
N ARG A 150 2.90 5.62 5.29
CA ARG A 150 4.02 5.29 4.41
C ARG A 150 4.98 4.35 5.12
N GLY A 151 5.20 3.15 4.57
CA GLY A 151 6.16 2.19 5.12
C GLY A 151 5.70 1.46 6.38
N LEU A 152 4.40 1.20 6.54
CA LEU A 152 3.90 0.39 7.66
C LEU A 152 4.34 -1.08 7.49
N PRO A 153 4.92 -1.73 8.52
CA PRO A 153 5.23 -3.16 8.44
C PRO A 153 3.97 -4.00 8.21
N GLY A 154 3.92 -4.74 7.10
CA GLY A 154 2.83 -5.66 6.79
C GLY A 154 1.79 -5.17 5.78
N SER A 155 1.80 -3.89 5.39
CA SER A 155 0.94 -3.35 4.33
C SER A 155 1.63 -2.23 3.56
N ARG A 156 1.51 -2.22 2.22
CA ARG A 156 2.12 -1.17 1.39
C ARG A 156 1.43 0.18 1.55
N LEU A 157 0.10 0.25 1.73
CA LEU A 157 -0.65 1.51 1.86
C LEU A 157 -0.14 2.57 0.85
N PHE A 158 0.19 3.79 1.30
CA PHE A 158 0.72 4.87 0.46
C PHE A 158 2.25 4.85 0.29
N THR A 159 2.91 3.70 0.50
CA THR A 159 4.38 3.54 0.35
C THR A 159 4.90 3.97 -1.02
N ARG A 160 4.13 3.72 -2.09
CA ARG A 160 4.48 4.04 -3.48
C ARG A 160 3.83 5.33 -3.99
N LEU A 161 3.21 6.13 -3.13
CA LEU A 161 2.53 7.35 -3.55
C LEU A 161 3.48 8.36 -4.21
N ASP A 162 4.77 8.32 -3.87
CA ASP A 162 5.83 9.11 -4.51
C ASP A 162 6.18 8.69 -5.96
N GLU A 163 5.62 7.58 -6.45
CA GLU A 163 5.83 7.12 -7.82
C GLU A 163 4.81 7.72 -8.80
N LEU A 164 3.74 8.35 -8.30
CA LEU A 164 2.72 8.99 -9.11
C LEU A 164 3.24 10.25 -9.80
N ARG A 165 2.61 10.59 -10.91
CA ARG A 165 2.89 11.76 -11.74
C ARG A 165 1.60 12.44 -12.15
N GLU A 166 1.70 13.70 -12.52
CA GLU A 166 0.62 14.39 -13.20
C GLU A 166 0.11 13.58 -14.39
N GLY A 167 -1.21 13.45 -14.49
CA GLY A 167 -1.87 12.64 -15.51
C GLY A 167 -2.28 11.24 -15.06
N ASP A 168 -1.68 10.67 -14.00
CA ASP A 168 -2.10 9.37 -13.47
C ASP A 168 -3.55 9.44 -12.93
N LEU A 169 -4.24 8.30 -12.92
CA LEU A 169 -5.63 8.20 -12.50
C LEU A 169 -5.80 7.62 -11.11
N LEU A 170 -6.77 8.17 -10.38
CA LEU A 170 -7.23 7.73 -9.08
C LEU A 170 -8.73 7.45 -9.20
N PHE A 171 -9.22 6.38 -8.56
CA PHE A 171 -10.63 6.02 -8.58
C PHE A 171 -11.16 5.84 -7.16
N LEU A 172 -12.31 6.44 -6.87
CA LEU A 172 -13.08 6.15 -5.67
C LEU A 172 -14.29 5.29 -6.06
N ARG A 173 -14.55 4.21 -5.33
CA ARG A 173 -15.79 3.44 -5.42
C ARG A 173 -16.61 3.63 -4.17
N ILE A 174 -17.73 4.33 -4.30
CA ILE A 174 -18.62 4.73 -3.20
C ILE A 174 -20.06 4.51 -3.67
N LEU A 175 -20.87 3.76 -2.91
CA LEU A 175 -22.30 3.56 -3.20
C LEU A 175 -22.59 3.07 -4.64
N GLY A 176 -21.73 2.20 -5.17
CA GLY A 176 -21.85 1.56 -6.48
C GLY A 176 -21.40 2.45 -7.64
N GLU A 177 -20.92 3.66 -7.34
CA GLU A 177 -20.45 4.62 -8.33
C GLU A 177 -18.93 4.74 -8.32
N VAL A 178 -18.36 4.91 -9.52
CA VAL A 178 -16.92 5.12 -9.71
C VAL A 178 -16.66 6.59 -10.03
N LEU A 179 -15.94 7.26 -9.12
CA LEU A 179 -15.50 8.65 -9.30
C LEU A 179 -14.04 8.64 -9.76
N ALA A 180 -13.78 9.14 -10.97
CA ALA A 180 -12.44 9.20 -11.53
C ALA A 180 -11.81 10.58 -11.30
N TYR A 181 -10.55 10.59 -10.85
CA TYR A 181 -9.73 11.78 -10.67
C TYR A 181 -8.43 11.63 -11.45
N ARG A 182 -7.93 12.72 -12.01
CA ARG A 182 -6.63 12.78 -12.66
C ARG A 182 -5.68 13.62 -11.84
N VAL A 183 -4.52 13.08 -11.48
CA VAL A 183 -3.48 13.80 -10.74
C VAL A 183 -3.12 15.07 -11.50
N SER A 184 -3.30 16.21 -10.82
CA SER A 184 -3.09 17.55 -11.35
C SER A 184 -2.00 18.30 -10.61
N GLU A 185 -1.70 17.92 -9.37
CA GLU A 185 -0.65 18.55 -8.56
C GLU A 185 -0.01 17.52 -7.61
N ILE A 186 1.30 17.66 -7.41
CA ILE A 186 2.05 16.92 -6.39
C ILE A 186 2.91 17.90 -5.60
N ALA A 187 2.73 17.94 -4.28
CA ALA A 187 3.42 18.88 -3.41
C ALA A 187 3.99 18.19 -2.17
N VAL A 188 5.12 18.72 -1.67
CA VAL A 188 5.62 18.43 -0.34
C VAL A 188 5.37 19.65 0.54
N ILE A 189 4.73 19.44 1.69
CA ILE A 189 4.27 20.49 2.59
C ILE A 189 4.70 20.21 4.02
N GLU A 190 4.77 21.26 4.85
CA GLU A 190 4.93 21.09 6.29
C GLU A 190 3.63 20.51 6.90
N PRO A 191 3.71 19.72 7.98
CA PRO A 191 2.52 19.14 8.62
C PRO A 191 1.46 20.17 9.04
N GLU A 192 1.87 21.40 9.32
CA GLU A 192 1.01 22.51 9.73
C GLU A 192 0.40 23.30 8.55
N ASP A 193 0.89 23.08 7.32
CA ASP A 193 0.47 23.81 6.11
C ASP A 193 -0.85 23.25 5.53
N VAL A 194 -1.94 23.43 6.28
CA VAL A 194 -3.29 22.99 5.87
C VAL A 194 -3.91 23.88 4.79
N GLU A 195 -3.28 25.01 4.45
CA GLU A 195 -3.77 25.94 3.42
C GLU A 195 -3.82 25.29 2.04
N ARG A 196 -2.87 24.40 1.78
CA ARG A 196 -2.81 23.57 0.56
C ARG A 196 -3.94 22.55 0.45
N LEU A 197 -4.73 22.34 1.50
CA LEU A 197 -5.85 21.39 1.57
C LEU A 197 -7.23 22.09 1.59
N ARG A 198 -7.29 23.38 1.24
CA ARG A 198 -8.55 24.15 1.25
C ARG A 198 -9.45 23.80 0.07
N LEU A 199 -10.74 24.02 0.27
CA LEU A 199 -11.73 23.95 -0.80
C LEU A 199 -11.42 25.03 -1.86
N GLU A 200 -11.60 24.67 -3.12
CA GLU A 200 -11.42 25.58 -4.25
C GLU A 200 -12.75 25.77 -4.97
N GLU A 201 -13.12 27.02 -5.21
CA GLU A 201 -14.38 27.35 -5.86
C GLU A 201 -14.45 26.74 -7.27
N GLY A 202 -15.54 26.01 -7.53
CA GLY A 202 -15.76 25.40 -8.84
C GLY A 202 -14.99 24.09 -9.09
N GLN A 203 -14.16 23.62 -8.16
CA GLN A 203 -13.35 22.39 -8.32
C GLN A 203 -13.96 21.20 -7.56
N ASP A 204 -13.76 20.00 -8.07
CA ASP A 204 -14.00 18.72 -7.36
C ASP A 204 -12.64 18.02 -7.26
N LEU A 205 -12.09 18.00 -6.05
CA LEU A 205 -10.70 17.61 -5.77
C LEU A 205 -10.62 16.41 -4.85
N LEU A 206 -9.63 15.55 -5.10
CA LEU A 206 -9.22 14.47 -4.22
C LEU A 206 -7.75 14.68 -3.85
N SER A 207 -7.43 14.79 -2.56
CA SER A 207 -6.05 14.91 -2.07
C SER A 207 -5.66 13.68 -1.27
N LEU A 208 -4.62 12.97 -1.72
CA LEU A 208 -4.01 11.84 -1.01
C LEU A 208 -2.81 12.35 -0.22
N VAL A 209 -2.78 12.09 1.08
CA VAL A 209 -1.76 12.61 1.99
C VAL A 209 -1.03 11.48 2.69
N THR A 210 0.30 11.55 2.68
CA THR A 210 1.15 10.62 3.44
C THR A 210 2.39 11.31 4.00
N CYS A 211 3.11 10.65 4.91
CA CYS A 211 4.35 11.17 5.47
C CYS A 211 5.52 11.07 4.49
N THR A 212 6.43 12.06 4.49
CA THR A 212 7.65 12.05 3.67
C THR A 212 8.77 12.79 4.40
N PRO A 213 10.07 12.61 4.08
CA PRO A 213 10.68 11.50 3.33
C PRO A 213 10.48 10.13 3.99
N TYR A 214 10.61 9.05 3.22
CA TYR A 214 10.37 7.68 3.69
C TYR A 214 11.23 7.34 4.92
N GLY A 215 10.58 6.94 6.01
CA GLY A 215 11.25 6.57 7.28
C GLY A 215 11.72 7.74 8.14
N ILE A 216 11.60 8.99 7.65
CA ILE A 216 11.90 10.22 8.39
C ILE A 216 10.60 10.92 8.82
N ASN A 217 9.62 10.99 7.92
CA ASN A 217 8.24 11.43 8.19
C ASN A 217 8.09 12.87 8.75
N THR A 218 9.02 13.77 8.41
CA THR A 218 9.02 15.17 8.87
C THR A 218 8.05 16.08 8.12
N GLU A 219 7.72 15.72 6.88
CA GLU A 219 6.87 16.49 5.96
C GLU A 219 5.67 15.64 5.53
N ARG A 220 4.79 16.23 4.71
CA ARG A 220 3.68 15.53 4.06
C ARG A 220 3.82 15.60 2.56
N LEU A 221 3.69 14.45 1.90
CA LEU A 221 3.48 14.36 0.46
C LEU A 221 1.97 14.44 0.21
N VAL A 222 1.57 15.37 -0.63
CA VAL A 222 0.18 15.57 -1.07
C VAL A 222 0.12 15.35 -2.58
N VAL A 223 -0.73 14.42 -3.00
CA VAL A 223 -1.07 14.17 -4.40
C VAL A 223 -2.52 14.59 -4.61
N THR A 224 -2.74 15.64 -5.39
CA THR A 224 -4.08 16.16 -5.66
C THR A 224 -4.51 15.79 -7.08
N GLY A 225 -5.68 15.18 -7.18
CA GLY A 225 -6.36 14.90 -8.43
C GLY A 225 -7.60 15.77 -8.61
N THR A 226 -7.85 16.16 -9.85
CA THR A 226 -9.07 16.87 -10.26
C THR A 226 -10.05 15.89 -10.89
N ARG A 227 -11.34 16.02 -10.58
CA ARG A 227 -12.39 15.17 -11.12
C ARG A 227 -12.39 15.15 -12.65
N VAL A 228 -12.53 13.96 -13.23
CA VAL A 228 -12.70 13.74 -14.66
C VAL A 228 -13.89 12.81 -14.92
N PRO A 229 -14.52 12.86 -16.11
CA PRO A 229 -15.55 11.90 -16.47
C PRO A 229 -15.02 10.47 -16.44
N TYR A 230 -15.71 9.59 -15.74
CA TYR A 230 -15.41 8.16 -15.75
C TYR A 230 -15.84 7.54 -17.08
N SER A 231 -15.05 6.60 -17.59
CA SER A 231 -15.47 5.65 -18.61
C SER A 231 -14.72 4.34 -18.45
N GLN A 232 -15.35 3.22 -18.82
CA GLN A 232 -14.72 1.90 -18.75
C GLN A 232 -13.39 1.85 -19.52
N ALA A 233 -13.33 2.48 -20.70
CA ALA A 233 -12.12 2.55 -21.50
C ALA A 233 -10.99 3.35 -20.83
N LEU A 234 -11.33 4.38 -20.04
CA LEU A 234 -10.36 5.14 -19.25
C LEU A 234 -9.75 4.26 -18.15
N TYR A 235 -10.57 3.44 -17.49
CA TYR A 235 -10.14 2.49 -16.46
C TYR A 235 -9.27 1.36 -17.04
N GLU A 236 -9.74 0.68 -18.08
CA GLU A 236 -9.03 -0.43 -18.73
C GLU A 236 -7.74 0.00 -19.44
N GLY A 237 -7.63 1.29 -19.78
CA GLY A 237 -6.42 1.86 -20.38
C GLY A 237 -5.27 2.07 -19.38
N GLU A 238 -5.50 1.94 -18.08
CA GLU A 238 -4.45 2.06 -17.07
C GLU A 238 -3.75 0.74 -16.81
N GLU A 239 -2.44 0.71 -17.12
CA GLU A 239 -1.57 -0.43 -16.83
C GLU A 239 -0.81 -0.19 -15.52
N PRO A 240 -0.70 -1.22 -14.65
CA PRO A 240 0.15 -1.15 -13.46
C PRO A 240 1.57 -0.71 -13.82
N GLY A 241 2.07 0.30 -13.12
CA GLY A 241 3.42 0.79 -13.30
C GLY A 241 4.45 -0.22 -12.80
N ILE A 242 5.59 -0.30 -13.50
CA ILE A 242 6.73 -1.09 -13.03
C ILE A 242 7.16 -0.57 -11.65
N PRO A 243 7.32 -1.44 -10.64
CA PRO A 243 7.79 -1.03 -9.32
C PRO A 243 9.10 -0.24 -9.38
N SER A 244 9.26 0.73 -8.48
CA SER A 244 10.51 1.48 -8.39
C SER A 244 11.71 0.58 -8.14
N ILE A 245 12.91 1.08 -8.49
CA ILE A 245 14.19 0.38 -8.24
C ILE A 245 14.31 -0.02 -6.76
N ARG A 246 13.80 0.81 -5.84
CA ARG A 246 13.74 0.51 -4.40
C ARG A 246 12.99 -0.80 -4.13
N GLU A 247 11.78 -0.93 -4.64
CA GLU A 247 10.96 -2.14 -4.49
C GLU A 247 11.61 -3.35 -5.16
N LEU A 248 12.17 -3.17 -6.37
CA LEU A 248 12.89 -4.24 -7.06
C LEU A 248 14.11 -4.72 -6.28
N LEU A 249 14.87 -3.81 -5.68
CA LEU A 249 16.03 -4.15 -4.84
C LEU A 249 15.61 -4.89 -3.56
N PHE A 250 14.56 -4.44 -2.89
CA PHE A 250 14.02 -5.13 -1.71
C PHE A 250 13.49 -6.53 -2.04
N ALA A 251 12.79 -6.66 -3.18
CA ALA A 251 12.31 -7.95 -3.66
C ALA A 251 13.46 -8.90 -4.06
N ALA A 252 14.54 -8.38 -4.65
CA ALA A 252 15.69 -9.17 -5.09
C ALA A 252 16.64 -9.59 -3.97
N LEU A 253 16.71 -8.83 -2.86
CA LEU A 253 17.61 -9.06 -1.73
C LEU A 253 17.60 -10.52 -1.21
N PRO A 254 16.44 -11.14 -0.89
CA PRO A 254 16.41 -12.53 -0.42
C PRO A 254 16.97 -13.52 -1.45
N PHE A 255 16.75 -13.29 -2.74
CA PHE A 255 17.27 -14.14 -3.82
C PHE A 255 18.78 -13.98 -4.01
N LEU A 256 19.30 -12.75 -3.92
CA LEU A 256 20.74 -12.48 -3.98
C LEU A 256 21.48 -13.13 -2.81
N PHE A 257 20.94 -13.04 -1.59
CA PHE A 257 21.48 -13.74 -0.42
C PHE A 257 21.44 -15.26 -0.58
N SER A 258 20.33 -15.80 -1.10
CA SER A 258 20.18 -17.24 -1.40
C SER A 258 21.21 -17.72 -2.42
N GLY A 259 21.38 -16.97 -3.50
CA GLY A 259 22.31 -17.28 -4.58
C GLY A 259 23.78 -17.24 -4.11
N ALA A 260 24.15 -16.22 -3.34
CA ALA A 260 25.49 -16.12 -2.77
C ALA A 260 25.80 -17.31 -1.83
N ALA A 261 24.85 -17.70 -0.99
CA ALA A 261 25.01 -18.84 -0.09
C ALA A 261 25.11 -20.18 -0.83
N ALA A 262 24.27 -20.39 -1.86
CA ALA A 262 24.35 -21.55 -2.74
C ALA A 262 25.71 -21.61 -3.44
N GLY A 263 26.21 -20.48 -3.95
CA GLY A 263 27.52 -20.38 -4.59
C GLY A 263 28.68 -20.76 -3.64
N ILE A 264 28.66 -20.27 -2.40
CA ILE A 264 29.66 -20.63 -1.38
C ILE A 264 29.57 -22.12 -1.04
N TRP A 265 28.35 -22.68 -0.92
CA TRP A 265 28.13 -24.10 -0.65
C TRP A 265 28.67 -24.99 -1.78
N ILE A 266 28.36 -24.66 -3.05
CA ILE A 266 28.86 -25.38 -4.24
C ILE A 266 30.39 -25.35 -4.29
N LYS A 267 31.02 -24.18 -4.08
CA LYS A 267 32.49 -24.03 -4.13
C LYS A 267 33.17 -24.87 -3.04
N LYS A 268 32.57 -24.92 -1.84
CA LYS A 268 33.07 -25.71 -0.70
C LYS A 268 32.90 -27.22 -0.92
N HIS A 269 31.81 -27.67 -1.53
CA HIS A 269 31.59 -29.08 -1.85
C HIS A 269 32.44 -29.55 -3.04
N ARG A 270 32.67 -28.70 -4.06
CA ARG A 270 33.64 -28.97 -5.14
C ARG A 270 35.08 -29.06 -4.62
N ALA A 271 35.48 -28.18 -3.70
CA ALA A 271 36.81 -28.24 -3.06
C ALA A 271 36.98 -29.48 -2.17
N GLY A 272 35.93 -29.86 -1.44
CA GLY A 272 35.92 -31.09 -0.63
C GLY A 272 35.96 -32.39 -1.44
N GLY A 273 35.38 -32.39 -2.65
CA GLY A 273 35.47 -33.49 -3.61
C GLY A 273 36.88 -33.66 -4.17
N LYS A 274 37.51 -32.57 -4.64
CA LYS A 274 38.89 -32.59 -5.15
C LYS A 274 39.92 -33.05 -4.11
N GLY A 275 39.78 -32.62 -2.85
CA GLY A 275 40.70 -33.05 -1.77
C GLY A 275 40.65 -34.55 -1.47
N LYS A 276 39.44 -35.16 -1.51
CA LYS A 276 39.28 -36.61 -1.32
C LYS A 276 39.82 -37.42 -2.49
N GLU A 277 39.70 -36.92 -3.71
CA GLU A 277 40.17 -37.59 -4.92
C GLU A 277 41.71 -37.58 -5.03
N VAL A 278 42.35 -36.46 -4.67
CA VAL A 278 43.82 -36.35 -4.58
C VAL A 278 44.37 -37.30 -3.50
N GLN A 279 43.72 -37.37 -2.34
CA GLN A 279 44.16 -38.26 -1.25
C GLN A 279 43.96 -39.75 -1.59
N LYS A 280 42.92 -40.10 -2.36
CA LYS A 280 42.72 -41.46 -2.89
C LYS A 280 43.84 -41.84 -3.88
N ARG A 281 44.21 -40.94 -4.80
CA ARG A 281 45.27 -41.18 -5.78
C ARG A 281 46.66 -41.30 -5.16
N THR A 282 46.99 -40.51 -4.13
CA THR A 282 48.26 -40.64 -3.41
C THR A 282 48.32 -41.92 -2.57
N CYS A 283 47.20 -42.36 -1.99
CA CYS A 283 47.13 -43.60 -1.24
C CYS A 283 47.31 -44.84 -2.15
N ILE A 284 46.71 -44.83 -3.35
CA ILE A 284 46.88 -45.89 -4.36
C ILE A 284 48.34 -45.96 -4.85
N LYS A 285 48.94 -44.81 -5.23
CA LYS A 285 50.37 -44.73 -5.62
C LYS A 285 51.35 -45.08 -4.50
N GLY A 286 50.96 -44.93 -3.24
CA GLY A 286 51.76 -45.37 -2.09
C GLY A 286 51.73 -46.88 -1.92
N LYS A 287 50.59 -47.50 -2.20
CA LYS A 287 50.39 -48.96 -2.10
C LYS A 287 51.10 -49.70 -3.24
N GLU A 288 51.07 -49.18 -4.46
CA GLU A 288 51.79 -49.75 -5.62
C GLU A 288 53.32 -49.76 -5.41
N ARG A 289 53.90 -48.66 -4.91
CA ARG A 289 55.35 -48.57 -4.61
C ARG A 289 55.84 -49.51 -3.50
N ASN A 290 54.97 -49.91 -2.58
CA ASN A 290 55.32 -50.87 -1.53
C ASN A 290 55.25 -52.33 -2.03
N ILE A 291 54.43 -52.62 -3.04
CA ILE A 291 54.35 -53.94 -3.66
C ILE A 291 55.59 -54.18 -4.55
N GLU A 292 56.04 -53.16 -5.28
CA GLU A 292 57.24 -53.21 -6.13
C GLU A 292 58.54 -53.44 -5.32
N LYS A 293 58.61 -52.94 -4.08
CA LYS A 293 59.76 -53.13 -3.17
C LYS A 293 59.77 -54.46 -2.41
N ALA A 294 58.65 -55.19 -2.38
CA ALA A 294 58.51 -56.46 -1.67
C ALA A 294 58.68 -57.68 -2.59
N GLY A 295 58.79 -57.48 -3.90
CA GLY A 295 58.87 -58.53 -4.93
C GLY A 295 60.20 -58.62 -5.68
N GLY A 296 61.25 -57.91 -5.24
CA GLY A 296 62.61 -57.99 -5.76
C GLY A 296 63.61 -58.26 -4.65
#